data_AF-A0A0R2A5C1-F1
#
_entry.id   AF-A0A0R2A5C1-F1
#
_cell.length_a   1.000
_cell.length_b   1.000
_cell.length_c   1.000
_cell.angle_alpha   90.00
_cell.angle_beta   90.00
_cell.angle_gamma   90.00
#
_symmetry.space_group_name_H-M   'P 1'
#
loop_
_entity.id
_entity.type
_entity.pdbx_description
1 polymer ?
#
loop_
_entity_poly.entity_id
_entity_poly.type
_entity_poly.pdbx_seq_one_letter_code
_entity_poly.pdbx_strand_id
1 'polypeptide(L)'
;MGKLDDLGLASNERRNQNIMLLRQNFNDEKYNTLADVVSSTGYTLPTVTRWALDGNIPLLDDHGQPVVAITDDNARQINVENRSKHINDLCELYYDQKATTVTACTVKMGYPAATIIAWAVQGDIPLINSEGTPLVPLNDTNTPVWFDLDY
;
A
#
# COMPACT_ATOMS: atom_id res chain seq x y z
N MET A 1 -25.36 26.70 -25.21
CA MET A 1 -25.17 25.41 -24.53
C MET A 1 -24.03 24.71 -25.23
N GLY A 2 -22.83 24.61 -24.65
CA GLY A 2 -21.66 24.06 -25.38
C GLY A 2 -20.28 24.52 -24.89
N LYS A 3 -20.15 24.88 -23.61
CA LYS A 3 -18.83 25.08 -22.99
C LYS A 3 -18.88 24.75 -21.50
N LEU A 4 -19.96 25.13 -20.83
CA LEU A 4 -20.24 24.72 -19.45
C LEU A 4 -20.60 23.23 -19.36
N ASP A 5 -21.37 22.72 -20.33
CA ASP A 5 -21.72 21.30 -20.41
C ASP A 5 -20.47 20.42 -20.65
N ASP A 6 -19.56 20.84 -21.53
CA ASP A 6 -18.30 20.13 -21.80
C ASP A 6 -17.33 20.14 -20.61
N LEU A 7 -17.26 21.26 -19.87
CA LEU A 7 -16.46 21.35 -18.64
C LEU A 7 -17.01 20.46 -17.53
N GLY A 8 -18.35 20.38 -17.41
CA GLY A 8 -19.01 19.48 -16.46
C GLY A 8 -18.75 18.00 -16.78
N LEU A 9 -18.78 17.63 -18.05
CA LEU A 9 -18.48 16.26 -18.51
C LEU A 9 -17.02 15.88 -18.24
N ALA A 10 -16.06 16.73 -18.61
CA ALA A 10 -14.64 16.46 -18.37
C ALA A 10 -14.29 16.35 -16.88
N SER A 11 -14.94 17.15 -16.02
CA SER A 11 -14.76 17.08 -14.57
C SER A 11 -15.27 15.76 -13.98
N ASN A 12 -16.44 15.29 -14.43
CA ASN A 12 -17.00 14.01 -14.00
C ASN A 12 -16.15 12.82 -14.47
N GLU A 13 -15.65 12.86 -15.70
CA GLU A 13 -14.78 11.82 -16.23
C GLU A 13 -13.48 11.69 -15.43
N ARG A 14 -12.82 12.82 -15.14
CA ARG A 14 -11.61 12.82 -14.30
C ARG A 14 -11.87 12.28 -12.90
N ARG A 15 -13.01 12.61 -12.29
CA ARG A 15 -13.42 12.06 -10.99
C ARG A 15 -13.58 10.53 -11.05
N ASN A 16 -14.25 10.01 -12.09
CA ASN A 16 -14.43 8.58 -12.26
C ASN A 16 -13.10 7.85 -12.46
N GLN A 17 -12.18 8.42 -13.26
CA GLN A 17 -10.83 7.89 -13.43
C GLN A 17 -10.07 7.84 -12.09
N ASN A 18 -10.15 8.89 -11.28
CA ASN A 18 -9.52 8.91 -9.95
C ASN A 18 -10.11 7.83 -9.02
N ILE A 19 -11.42 7.61 -9.05
CA ILE A 19 -12.09 6.56 -8.26
C ILE A 19 -11.63 5.17 -8.72
N MET A 20 -11.53 4.93 -10.03
CA MET A 20 -11.02 3.65 -10.57
C MET A 20 -9.57 3.40 -10.15
N LEU A 21 -8.70 4.42 -10.23
CA LEU A 21 -7.32 4.33 -9.75
C LEU A 21 -7.24 4.12 -8.23
N LEU A 22 -8.13 4.77 -7.47
CA LEU A 22 -8.22 4.57 -6.03
C LEU A 22 -8.56 3.11 -5.70
N ARG A 23 -9.54 2.52 -6.40
CA ARG A 23 -9.92 1.12 -6.25
C ARG A 23 -8.77 0.18 -6.62
N GLN A 24 -8.09 0.45 -7.73
CA GLN A 24 -6.97 -0.36 -8.19
C GLN A 24 -5.85 -0.38 -7.14
N ASN A 25 -5.44 0.80 -6.65
CA ASN A 25 -4.37 0.92 -5.65
C ASN A 25 -4.80 0.40 -4.26
N PHE A 26 -6.09 0.44 -3.93
CA PHE A 26 -6.62 -0.23 -2.74
C PHE A 26 -6.49 -1.75 -2.84
N ASN A 27 -6.84 -2.31 -4.01
CA ASN A 27 -6.72 -3.75 -4.28
C ASN A 27 -5.26 -4.22 -4.35
N ASP A 28 -4.35 -3.36 -4.82
CA ASP A 28 -2.90 -3.59 -4.84
C ASP A 28 -2.22 -3.25 -3.50
N GLU A 29 -3.00 -2.97 -2.44
CA GLU A 29 -2.51 -2.73 -1.07
C GLU A 29 -1.61 -1.49 -0.90
N LYS A 30 -1.56 -0.64 -1.92
CA LYS A 30 -0.86 0.63 -1.91
C LYS A 30 -1.57 1.66 -1.04
N TYR A 31 -2.90 1.60 -0.98
CA TYR A 31 -3.71 2.47 -0.14
C TYR A 31 -4.53 1.65 0.85
N ASN A 32 -4.24 1.79 2.13
CA ASN A 32 -5.00 1.19 3.23
C ASN A 32 -5.86 2.25 3.93
N THR A 33 -5.32 3.45 4.07
CA THR A 33 -5.94 4.57 4.76
C THR A 33 -6.17 5.73 3.79
N LEU A 34 -7.06 6.66 4.16
CA LEU A 34 -7.18 7.94 3.48
C LEU A 34 -5.85 8.71 3.47
N ALA A 35 -5.06 8.60 4.55
CA ALA A 35 -3.78 9.28 4.69
C ALA A 35 -2.74 8.77 3.67
N ASP A 36 -2.73 7.46 3.35
CA ASP A 36 -1.84 6.89 2.32
C ASP A 36 -2.08 7.55 0.97
N VAL A 37 -3.36 7.76 0.62
CA VAL A 37 -3.76 8.39 -0.65
C VAL A 37 -3.36 9.85 -0.66
N VAL A 38 -3.65 10.59 0.42
CA VAL A 38 -3.27 12.01 0.56
C VAL A 38 -1.76 12.17 0.41
N SER A 39 -0.97 11.36 1.11
CA SER A 39 0.50 11.39 1.04
C SER A 39 1.02 11.04 -0.35
N SER A 40 0.38 10.12 -1.06
CA SER A 40 0.83 9.66 -2.37
C SER A 40 0.42 10.58 -3.52
N THR A 41 -0.68 11.34 -3.37
CA THR A 41 -1.30 12.08 -4.49
C THR A 41 -1.29 13.58 -4.30
N GLY A 42 -1.16 14.08 -3.06
CA GLY A 42 -1.26 15.50 -2.73
C GLY A 42 -2.68 16.05 -2.74
N TYR A 43 -3.71 15.24 -3.02
CA TYR A 43 -5.10 15.67 -2.89
C TYR A 43 -5.49 15.86 -1.43
N THR A 44 -6.46 16.74 -1.18
CA THR A 44 -6.92 17.01 0.18
C THR A 44 -7.73 15.84 0.74
N LEU A 45 -7.67 15.67 2.05
CA LEU A 45 -8.43 14.62 2.75
C LEU A 45 -9.93 14.62 2.39
N PRO A 46 -10.66 15.76 2.38
CA PRO A 46 -12.08 15.76 1.98
C PRO A 46 -12.33 15.28 0.54
N THR A 47 -11.40 15.57 -0.37
CA THR A 47 -11.50 15.13 -1.77
C THR A 47 -11.36 13.61 -1.86
N VAL A 48 -10.36 13.05 -1.18
CA VAL A 48 -10.13 11.60 -1.14
C VAL A 48 -11.28 10.89 -0.44
N THR A 49 -11.75 11.41 0.70
CA THR A 49 -12.92 10.87 1.41
C THR A 49 -14.12 10.80 0.49
N ARG A 50 -14.37 11.87 -0.29
CA ARG A 50 -15.47 11.89 -1.26
C ARG A 50 -15.31 10.80 -2.32
N TRP A 51 -14.12 10.64 -2.90
CA TRP A 51 -13.87 9.57 -3.88
C TRP A 51 -14.04 8.17 -3.28
N ALA A 52 -13.62 7.96 -2.04
CA ALA A 52 -13.80 6.69 -1.34
C ALA A 52 -15.28 6.39 -1.12
N LEU A 53 -16.07 7.37 -0.66
CA LEU A 53 -17.52 7.25 -0.52
C LEU A 53 -18.20 6.97 -1.87
N ASP A 54 -17.89 7.76 -2.91
CA ASP A 54 -18.47 7.64 -4.24
C ASP A 54 -18.14 6.28 -4.90
N GLY A 55 -16.91 5.80 -4.72
CA GLY A 55 -16.43 4.52 -5.24
C GLY A 55 -16.77 3.31 -4.36
N ASN A 56 -17.49 3.54 -3.25
CA ASN A 56 -17.75 2.54 -2.22
C ASN A 56 -16.48 1.81 -1.78
N ILE A 57 -15.36 2.51 -1.55
CA ILE A 57 -14.05 1.94 -1.22
C ILE A 57 -13.79 2.06 0.29
N PRO A 58 -13.68 0.94 1.04
CA PRO A 58 -13.53 0.97 2.49
C PRO A 58 -12.09 1.29 2.93
N LEU A 59 -11.59 2.46 2.56
CA LEU A 59 -10.35 3.00 3.13
C LEU A 59 -10.56 3.36 4.60
N LEU A 60 -9.52 3.22 5.41
CA LEU A 60 -9.57 3.56 6.82
C LEU A 60 -9.34 5.07 7.04
N ASP A 61 -10.07 5.63 7.99
CA ASP A 61 -9.84 6.97 8.52
C ASP A 61 -8.69 7.01 9.56
N ASP A 62 -8.51 8.15 10.20
CA ASP A 62 -7.50 8.38 11.24
C ASP A 62 -7.78 7.64 12.57
N HIS A 63 -8.99 7.11 12.73
CA HIS A 63 -9.39 6.26 13.84
C HIS A 63 -9.37 4.76 13.48
N GLY A 64 -8.87 4.42 12.30
CA GLY A 64 -8.85 3.04 11.80
C GLY A 64 -10.24 2.49 11.46
N GLN A 65 -11.25 3.35 11.32
CA GLN A 65 -12.59 2.97 10.92
C GLN A 65 -12.74 3.07 9.39
N PRO A 66 -13.42 2.12 8.74
CA PRO A 66 -13.65 2.20 7.32
C PRO A 66 -14.67 3.30 7.00
N VAL A 67 -14.36 4.15 6.01
CA VAL A 67 -15.22 5.28 5.61
C VAL A 67 -16.56 4.87 5.00
N VAL A 68 -16.63 3.63 4.51
CA VAL A 68 -17.87 2.95 4.11
C VAL A 68 -17.89 1.58 4.78
N ALA A 69 -19.07 1.07 5.12
CA ALA A 69 -19.20 -0.25 5.70
C ALA A 69 -18.62 -1.31 4.75
N ILE A 70 -17.87 -2.27 5.32
CA ILE A 70 -17.30 -3.37 4.55
C ILE A 70 -18.42 -4.39 4.26
N THR A 71 -18.50 -4.78 2.99
CA THR A 71 -19.44 -5.74 2.42
C THR A 71 -18.68 -6.64 1.45
N ASP A 72 -19.26 -7.78 1.06
CA ASP A 72 -18.60 -8.69 0.11
C ASP A 72 -18.28 -8.01 -1.24
N ASP A 73 -19.14 -7.08 -1.68
CA ASP A 73 -19.00 -6.36 -2.95
C ASP A 73 -17.88 -5.33 -2.96
N ASN A 74 -17.57 -4.73 -1.80
CA ASN A 74 -16.57 -3.67 -1.71
C ASN A 74 -15.29 -4.07 -0.96
N ALA A 75 -15.28 -5.28 -0.40
CA ALA A 75 -14.11 -5.88 0.20
C ALA A 75 -12.93 -5.86 -0.77
N ARG A 76 -11.72 -5.75 -0.22
CA ARG A 76 -10.49 -5.69 -1.00
C ARG A 76 -10.33 -6.97 -1.82
N GLN A 77 -10.14 -6.81 -3.12
CA GLN A 77 -9.89 -7.90 -4.05
C GLN A 77 -8.38 -7.97 -4.32
N ILE A 78 -7.67 -8.72 -3.50
CA ILE A 78 -6.21 -8.85 -3.60
C ILE A 78 -5.86 -9.67 -4.85
N ASN A 79 -4.98 -9.12 -5.69
CA ASN A 79 -4.35 -9.89 -6.75
C ASN A 79 -3.15 -10.66 -6.17
N VAL A 80 -3.29 -11.98 -6.06
CA VAL A 80 -2.27 -12.86 -5.46
C VAL A 80 -0.97 -12.84 -6.28
N GLU A 81 -1.04 -12.78 -7.60
CA GLU A 81 0.15 -12.75 -8.47
C GLU A 81 0.96 -11.47 -8.26
N ASN A 82 0.27 -10.32 -8.21
CA ASN A 82 0.91 -9.04 -7.90
C ASN A 82 1.56 -9.06 -6.52
N ARG A 83 0.84 -9.55 -5.50
CA ARG A 83 1.38 -9.65 -4.15
C ARG A 83 2.63 -10.53 -4.11
N SER A 84 2.60 -11.71 -4.73
CA SER A 84 3.77 -12.59 -4.81
C SER A 84 4.95 -11.91 -5.48
N LYS A 85 4.71 -11.15 -6.56
CA LYS A 85 5.74 -10.34 -7.19
C LYS A 85 6.32 -9.29 -6.24
N HIS A 86 5.47 -8.54 -5.53
CA HIS A 86 5.92 -7.51 -4.58
C HIS A 86 6.72 -8.12 -3.42
N ILE A 87 6.35 -9.31 -2.93
CA ILE A 87 7.11 -10.04 -1.91
C ILE A 87 8.49 -10.45 -2.46
N ASN A 88 8.57 -10.92 -3.69
CA ASN A 88 9.84 -11.25 -4.33
C ASN A 88 10.72 -10.00 -4.52
N ASP A 89 10.14 -8.89 -4.98
CA ASP A 89 10.85 -7.62 -5.11
C ASP A 89 11.38 -7.14 -3.74
N LEU A 90 10.58 -7.31 -2.67
CA LEU A 90 10.99 -6.99 -1.30
C LEU A 90 12.13 -7.89 -0.80
N CYS A 91 12.06 -9.18 -1.13
CA CYS A 91 13.09 -10.17 -0.83
C CYS A 91 14.41 -9.76 -1.50
N GLU A 92 14.42 -9.51 -2.81
CA GLU A 92 15.59 -9.05 -3.54
C GLU A 92 16.18 -7.75 -2.95
N LEU A 93 15.34 -6.77 -2.62
CA LEU A 93 15.79 -5.53 -1.98
C LEU A 93 16.54 -5.77 -0.66
N TYR A 94 16.06 -6.72 0.15
CA TYR A 94 16.66 -7.06 1.43
C TYR A 94 17.97 -7.83 1.27
N TYR A 95 17.96 -8.95 0.54
CA TYR A 95 19.13 -9.81 0.39
C TYR A 95 20.27 -9.14 -0.37
N ASP A 96 19.96 -8.24 -1.32
CA ASP A 96 20.97 -7.41 -2.01
C ASP A 96 21.45 -6.20 -1.18
N GLN A 97 20.98 -6.06 0.07
CA GLN A 97 21.26 -4.91 0.95
C GLN A 97 20.88 -3.54 0.36
N LYS A 98 19.96 -3.51 -0.62
CA LYS A 98 19.47 -2.25 -1.19
C LYS A 98 18.58 -1.51 -0.18
N ALA A 99 17.83 -2.23 0.64
CA ALA A 99 17.09 -1.70 1.78
C ALA A 99 16.85 -2.82 2.82
N THR A 100 17.28 -2.60 4.06
CA THR A 100 17.21 -3.62 5.12
C THR A 100 16.19 -3.32 6.22
N THR A 101 15.67 -2.09 6.29
CA THR A 101 14.69 -1.67 7.29
C THR A 101 13.31 -1.47 6.69
N VAL A 102 12.26 -1.60 7.49
CA VAL A 102 10.86 -1.34 7.07
C VAL A 102 10.72 0.06 6.45
N THR A 103 11.35 1.07 7.07
CA THR A 103 11.33 2.45 6.58
C THR A 103 12.02 2.58 5.23
N ALA A 104 13.19 1.96 5.04
CA ALA A 104 13.90 2.01 3.76
C ALA A 104 13.12 1.31 2.64
N CYS A 105 12.51 0.16 2.94
CA CYS A 105 11.67 -0.58 1.98
C CYS A 105 10.40 0.20 1.62
N THR A 106 9.76 0.85 2.60
CA THR A 106 8.60 1.75 2.38
C THR A 106 8.95 2.84 1.37
N VAL A 107 10.10 3.50 1.54
CA VAL A 107 10.56 4.56 0.63
C VAL A 107 10.89 4.01 -0.75
N LYS A 108 11.59 2.87 -0.85
CA LYS A 108 12.00 2.30 -2.15
C LYS A 108 10.83 1.75 -2.96
N MET A 109 9.89 1.08 -2.32
CA MET A 109 8.78 0.43 -3.01
C MET A 109 7.56 1.34 -3.15
N GLY A 110 7.44 2.38 -2.32
CA GLY A 110 6.31 3.30 -2.35
C GLY A 110 5.01 2.68 -1.82
N TYR A 111 5.12 1.74 -0.86
CA TYR A 111 3.99 1.12 -0.16
C TYR A 111 4.03 1.49 1.32
N PRO A 112 2.86 1.59 1.99
CA PRO A 112 2.79 1.87 3.42
C PRO A 112 3.55 0.85 4.26
N ALA A 113 4.10 1.28 5.40
CA ALA A 113 4.85 0.40 6.31
C ALA A 113 4.04 -0.84 6.73
N ALA A 114 2.74 -0.70 6.98
CA ALA A 114 1.86 -1.83 7.31
C ALA A 114 1.82 -2.89 6.21
N THR A 115 1.78 -2.47 4.93
CA THR A 115 1.83 -3.38 3.78
C THR A 115 3.19 -4.08 3.69
N ILE A 116 4.29 -3.32 3.81
CA ILE A 116 5.65 -3.87 3.81
C ILE A 116 5.86 -4.89 4.94
N ILE A 117 5.36 -4.59 6.15
CA ILE A 117 5.42 -5.52 7.30
C ILE A 117 4.65 -6.80 6.99
N ALA A 118 3.42 -6.68 6.48
CA ALA A 118 2.59 -7.84 6.15
C ALA A 118 3.26 -8.73 5.08
N TRP A 119 3.83 -8.12 4.04
CA TRP A 119 4.57 -8.83 3.00
C TRP A 119 5.86 -9.47 3.52
N ALA A 120 6.60 -8.79 4.39
CA ALA A 120 7.81 -9.33 5.00
C ALA A 120 7.49 -10.57 5.86
N VAL A 121 6.44 -10.51 6.68
CA VAL A 121 5.97 -11.65 7.48
C VAL A 121 5.51 -12.80 6.58
N GLN A 122 4.75 -12.51 5.52
CA GLN A 122 4.27 -13.53 4.59
C GLN A 122 5.41 -14.18 3.78
N GLY A 123 6.43 -13.40 3.41
CA GLY A 123 7.59 -13.87 2.64
C GLY A 123 8.73 -14.43 3.48
N ASP A 124 8.58 -14.50 4.81
CA ASP A 124 9.65 -14.84 5.74
C ASP A 124 10.93 -13.99 5.55
N ILE A 125 10.77 -12.67 5.41
CA ILE A 125 11.87 -11.73 5.15
C ILE A 125 12.21 -10.96 6.46
N PRO A 126 13.42 -11.12 7.02
CA PRO A 126 13.79 -10.55 8.31
C PRO A 126 14.18 -9.06 8.24
N LEU A 127 13.30 -8.23 7.68
CA LEU A 127 13.48 -6.77 7.69
C LEU A 127 13.65 -6.26 9.12
N ILE A 128 14.47 -5.24 9.28
CA ILE A 128 14.73 -4.62 10.57
C ILE A 128 13.67 -3.56 10.89
N ASN A 129 13.06 -3.67 12.07
CA ASN A 129 12.07 -2.72 12.57
C ASN A 129 12.72 -1.47 13.20
N SER A 130 11.91 -0.57 13.76
CA SER A 130 12.40 0.67 14.40
C SER A 130 13.21 0.43 15.68
N GLU A 131 13.10 -0.74 16.27
CA GLU A 131 13.84 -1.15 17.49
C GLU A 131 15.17 -1.85 17.15
N GLY A 132 15.49 -2.00 15.86
CA GLY A 132 16.70 -2.70 15.42
C GLY A 132 16.57 -4.21 15.45
N THR A 133 15.36 -4.77 15.64
CA THR A 133 15.13 -6.21 15.67
C THR A 133 14.48 -6.72 14.36
N PRO A 134 14.77 -7.95 13.93
CA PRO A 134 14.11 -8.56 12.79
C PRO A 134 12.60 -8.72 12.99
N LEU A 135 11.80 -8.43 11.95
CA LEU A 135 10.34 -8.65 11.95
C LEU A 135 9.95 -10.12 12.07
N VAL A 136 10.76 -11.01 11.50
CA VAL A 136 10.62 -12.46 11.62
C VAL A 136 11.92 -13.04 12.18
N PRO A 137 11.87 -14.08 13.03
CA PRO A 137 13.07 -14.73 13.54
C PRO A 137 13.94 -15.29 12.42
N LEU A 138 15.25 -15.19 12.59
CA LEU A 138 16.22 -15.76 11.67
C LEU A 138 16.22 -17.29 11.75
N ASN A 139 16.38 -17.93 10.60
CA ASN A 139 16.40 -19.37 10.41
C ASN A 139 17.31 -19.75 9.23
N ASP A 140 17.47 -21.05 8.99
CA ASP A 140 18.38 -21.59 7.96
C ASP A 140 18.06 -21.13 6.53
N THR A 141 16.84 -20.66 6.27
CA THR A 141 16.35 -20.28 4.93
C THR A 141 16.27 -18.77 4.72
N ASN A 142 16.17 -18.00 5.80
CA ASN A 142 15.98 -16.55 5.71
C ASN A 142 17.16 -15.71 6.25
N THR A 143 18.18 -16.35 6.83
CA THR A 143 19.36 -15.64 7.33
C THR A 143 20.21 -15.20 6.13
N PRO A 144 20.34 -13.89 5.85
CA PRO A 144 21.13 -13.46 4.72
C PRO A 144 22.63 -13.58 5.04
N VAL A 145 23.44 -13.88 4.01
CA VAL A 145 24.89 -14.09 4.13
C VAL A 145 25.63 -12.91 4.76
N TRP A 146 25.07 -11.70 4.62
CA TRP A 146 25.65 -10.48 5.17
C TRP A 146 25.23 -10.18 6.60
N PHE A 147 24.24 -10.90 7.14
CA PHE A 147 23.78 -10.79 8.54
C PHE A 147 24.45 -11.85 9.41
N ASP A 148 25.60 -12.37 8.99
CA ASP A 148 26.36 -13.30 9.82
C ASP A 148 26.83 -12.58 11.08
N LEU A 149 26.26 -12.98 12.23
CA LEU A 149 26.58 -12.44 13.56
C LEU A 149 27.84 -13.09 14.16
N ASP A 150 28.44 -14.05 13.45
CA ASP A 150 29.60 -14.80 13.90
C ASP A 150 30.91 -14.18 13.39
N TYR A 151 31.56 -13.41 14.28
CA TYR A 151 33.00 -13.14 14.30
C TYR A 151 33.62 -13.76 15.55
#